data_AF-A0A7C5BNH5-F1
#
_entry.id   AF-A0A7C5BNH5-F1
#
_cell.length_a   1.000
_cell.length_b   1.000
_cell.length_c   1.000
_cell.angle_alpha   90.00
_cell.angle_beta   90.00
_cell.angle_gamma   90.00
#
_symmetry.space_group_name_H-M   'P 1'
#
loop_
_entity.id
_entity.type
_entity.pdbx_description
1 polymer ?
#
loop_
_entity_poly.entity_id
_entity_poly.type
_entity_poly.pdbx_seq_one_letter_code
_entity_poly.pdbx_strand_id
1 'polypeptide(L)'
;MKSREMEQHDIAEVVAIEQAANQHPWSMKNFKDCLKAGHRAWVFINDQQELIGYTIVQQVVDEAHLLNICVKPSLQGQGIG
;
A
#
# COMPACT_ATOMS: atom_id res chain seq x y z
N MET A 1 10.00 -8.70 -8.71
CA MET A 1 9.29 -7.89 -7.68
C MET A 1 10.30 -7.19 -6.78
N LYS A 2 10.18 -5.87 -6.63
CA LYS A 2 10.98 -5.04 -5.73
C LYS A 2 10.05 -4.21 -4.84
N SER A 3 10.50 -3.85 -3.65
CA SER A 3 9.79 -2.91 -2.79
C SER A 3 10.61 -1.63 -2.57
N ARG A 4 9.92 -0.53 -2.33
CA ARG A 4 10.50 0.74 -1.87
C ARG A 4 9.52 1.46 -0.94
N GLU A 5 10.01 2.44 -0.20
CA GLU A 5 9.11 3.30 0.58
C GLU A 5 8.11 4.02 -0.34
N MET A 6 6.88 4.15 0.18
CA MET A 6 5.81 4.88 -0.49
C MET A 6 6.06 6.38 -0.36
N GLU A 7 5.97 7.08 -1.49
CA GLU A 7 6.09 8.52 -1.56
C GLU A 7 4.74 9.18 -1.90
N GLN A 8 4.67 10.50 -1.76
CA GLN A 8 3.45 11.24 -2.01
C GLN A 8 2.94 11.11 -3.46
N HIS A 9 3.85 10.89 -4.42
CA HIS A 9 3.50 10.68 -5.82
C HIS A 9 2.80 9.34 -6.07
N ASP A 10 3.00 8.33 -5.22
CA ASP A 10 2.39 7.00 -5.37
C ASP A 10 0.94 6.95 -4.96
N ILE A 11 0.50 7.91 -4.12
CA ILE A 11 -0.81 7.87 -3.46
C ILE A 11 -1.95 7.74 -4.48
N ALA A 12 -1.85 8.39 -5.63
CA ALA A 12 -2.89 8.30 -6.65
C ALA A 12 -3.05 6.86 -7.17
N GLU A 13 -1.96 6.17 -7.44
CA GLU A 13 -1.95 4.80 -7.96
C GLU A 13 -2.32 3.78 -6.87
N VAL A 14 -1.83 3.97 -5.65
CA VAL A 14 -2.17 3.18 -4.47
C VAL A 14 -3.68 3.25 -4.17
N VAL A 15 -4.27 4.44 -4.24
CA VAL A 15 -5.72 4.63 -4.08
C VAL A 15 -6.50 3.93 -5.19
N ALA A 16 -5.99 3.94 -6.43
CA ALA A 16 -6.64 3.22 -7.53
C ALA A 16 -6.64 1.70 -7.31
N ILE A 17 -5.55 1.13 -6.79
CA ILE A 17 -5.50 -0.28 -6.39
C ILE A 17 -6.51 -0.56 -5.27
N GLU A 18 -6.53 0.30 -4.24
CA GLU A 18 -7.42 0.16 -3.09
C GLU A 18 -8.90 0.16 -3.50
N GLN A 19 -9.29 1.12 -4.35
CA GLN A 19 -10.65 1.24 -4.88
C GLN A 19 -11.07 0.02 -5.73
N ALA A 20 -10.13 -0.59 -6.43
CA ALA A 20 -10.41 -1.77 -7.26
C ALA A 20 -10.51 -3.07 -6.44
N ALA A 21 -9.80 -3.15 -5.31
CA ALA A 21 -9.67 -4.38 -4.54
C ALA A 21 -10.60 -4.47 -3.33
N ASN A 22 -11.02 -3.34 -2.76
CA ASN A 22 -11.78 -3.31 -1.52
C ASN A 22 -13.19 -2.75 -1.73
N GLN A 23 -14.19 -3.41 -1.12
CA GLN A 23 -15.60 -2.94 -1.16
C GLN A 23 -15.80 -1.63 -0.37
N HIS A 24 -14.95 -1.39 0.63
CA HIS A 24 -14.96 -0.20 1.47
C HIS A 24 -13.55 0.42 1.47
N PRO A 25 -13.15 1.05 0.35
CA PRO A 25 -11.77 1.47 0.15
C PRO A 25 -11.38 2.62 1.07
N TRP A 26 -10.13 2.63 1.52
CA TRP A 26 -9.54 3.80 2.14
C TRP A 26 -9.55 5.01 1.20
N SER A 27 -9.84 6.17 1.76
CA SER A 27 -9.79 7.42 1.01
C SER A 27 -8.35 7.87 0.81
N MET A 28 -8.10 8.70 -0.21
CA MET A 28 -6.81 9.37 -0.41
C MET A 28 -6.33 10.12 0.84
N LYS A 29 -7.24 10.66 1.65
CA LYS A 29 -6.91 11.33 2.91
C LYS A 29 -6.30 10.35 3.91
N ASN A 30 -6.82 9.12 4.03
CA ASN A 30 -6.28 8.11 4.95
C ASN A 30 -4.81 7.79 4.63
N PHE A 31 -4.46 7.61 3.36
CA PHE A 31 -3.07 7.40 2.94
C PHE A 31 -2.17 8.58 3.28
N LYS A 32 -2.60 9.81 2.95
CA LYS A 32 -1.85 11.04 3.26
C LYS A 32 -1.62 11.21 4.76
N ASP A 33 -2.64 10.93 5.56
CA ASP A 33 -2.56 11.06 7.01
C ASP A 33 -1.64 10.01 7.62
N CYS A 34 -1.61 8.77 7.09
CA CYS A 34 -0.65 7.74 7.51
C CYS A 34 0.81 8.15 7.27
N LEU A 35 1.12 8.67 6.07
CA LEU A 35 2.47 9.14 5.76
C LEU A 35 2.88 10.32 6.65
N LYS A 36 1.96 11.26 6.90
CA LYS A 36 2.20 12.39 7.82
C LYS A 36 2.40 11.95 9.27
N ALA A 37 1.71 10.90 9.70
CA ALA A 37 1.85 10.32 11.03
C ALA A 37 3.15 9.51 11.21
N GLY A 38 3.99 9.41 10.17
CA GLY A 38 5.23 8.65 10.20
C GLY A 38 5.03 7.13 10.21
N HIS A 39 3.86 6.65 9.77
CA HIS A 39 3.65 5.22 9.54
C HIS A 39 4.54 4.76 8.40
N ARG A 40 5.06 3.54 8.53
CA ARG A 40 5.89 2.94 7.48
C ARG A 40 4.97 2.44 6.39
N ALA A 41 5.26 2.82 5.15
CA ALA A 41 4.48 2.38 4.02
C ALA A 41 5.42 2.01 2.88
N TRP A 42 5.10 0.91 2.20
CA TRP A 42 5.88 0.42 1.07
C TRP A 42 4.98 0.18 -0.12
N VAL A 43 5.52 0.41 -1.31
CA VAL A 43 4.93 0.01 -2.59
C VAL A 43 5.74 -1.12 -3.18
N PHE A 44 5.05 -2.02 -3.87
CA PHE A 44 5.64 -3.18 -4.54
C PHE A 44 5.52 -2.99 -6.04
N ILE A 45 6.63 -3.20 -6.74
CA ILE A 45 6.78 -2.92 -8.17
C ILE A 45 7.22 -4.21 -8.88
N ASN A 46 6.60 -4.52 -10.01
CA ASN A 46 7.00 -5.64 -10.86
C ASN A 46 8.20 -5.28 -11.77
N ASP A 47 8.62 -6.23 -12.61
CA ASP A 47 9.80 -6.04 -13.44
C ASP A 47 9.54 -5.05 -14.60
N GLN A 48 8.27 -4.78 -14.90
CA GLN A 48 7.76 -3.81 -15.87
C GLN A 48 7.62 -2.39 -15.30
N GLN A 49 8.06 -2.14 -14.06
CA GLN A 49 7.91 -0.86 -13.34
C GLN A 49 6.46 -0.46 -13.01
N GLU A 50 5.55 -1.43 -12.92
CA GLU A 50 4.16 -1.19 -12.51
C GLU A 50 3.98 -1.41 -11.01
N LEU A 51 3.18 -0.56 -10.36
CA LEU A 51 2.79 -0.74 -8.97
C LEU A 51 1.76 -1.88 -8.89
N ILE A 52 2.11 -2.92 -8.13
CA ILE A 52 1.31 -4.15 -8.01
C ILE A 52 0.67 -4.33 -6.63
N GLY A 53 1.07 -3.55 -5.64
CA GLY A 53 0.51 -3.59 -4.31
C GLY A 53 1.20 -2.63 -3.35
N TYR A 54 0.71 -2.56 -2.13
CA TYR A 54 1.24 -1.70 -1.08
C TYR A 54 1.00 -2.28 0.32
N THR A 55 1.72 -1.76 1.30
CA THR A 55 1.50 -2.02 2.73
C THR A 55 1.59 -0.72 3.53
N ILE A 56 0.88 -0.65 4.65
CA ILE A 56 0.97 0.42 5.65
C ILE A 56 1.03 -0.23 7.03
N VAL A 57 2.07 0.11 7.79
CA VAL A 57 2.37 -0.44 9.11
C VAL A 57 2.61 0.71 10.07
N GLN A 58 1.93 0.68 11.21
CA GLN A 58 2.23 1.52 12.35
C GLN A 58 3.22 0.80 13.27
N GLN A 59 4.38 1.40 13.52
CA GLN A 59 5.31 0.91 14.54
C GLN A 59 4.96 1.53 15.88
N VAL A 60 4.79 0.72 16.92
CA VAL A 60 4.54 1.16 18.30
C VAL A 60 5.55 0.47 19.20
N VAL A 61 6.64 1.17 19.54
CA VAL A 61 7.74 0.64 20.38
C VAL A 61 8.24 -0.71 19.82
N ASP A 62 7.88 -1.82 20.46
CA ASP A 62 8.26 -3.20 20.13
C ASP A 62 7.19 -3.97 19.34
N GLU A 63 6.05 -3.34 19.04
CA GLU A 63 4.97 -3.89 18.22
C GLU A 63 4.89 -3.24 16.83
N ALA A 64 4.40 -4.02 15.87
CA ALA A 64 4.07 -3.56 14.52
C ALA A 64 2.62 -3.91 14.21
N HIS A 65 1.82 -2.90 13.88
CA HIS A 65 0.40 -3.04 13.56
C HIS A 65 0.23 -2.87 12.05
N LEU A 66 -0.16 -3.94 11.36
CA LEU A 66 -0.52 -3.87 9.95
C LEU A 66 -1.86 -3.14 9.82
N LEU A 67 -1.84 -1.94 9.23
CA LEU A 67 -3.02 -1.10 9.09
C LEU A 67 -3.78 -1.38 7.81
N ASN A 68 -3.05 -1.54 6.70
CA ASN A 68 -3.64 -1.88 5.40
C ASN A 68 -2.59 -2.58 4.52
N ILE A 69 -3.02 -3.55 3.74
CA ILE A 69 -2.25 -4.23 2.71
C ILE A 69 -3.18 -4.54 1.55
N CYS A 70 -2.69 -4.31 0.34
CA CYS A 70 -3.46 -4.64 -0.84
C CYS A 70 -2.55 -5.04 -2.00
N VAL A 71 -3.00 -6.00 -2.78
CA VAL A 71 -2.42 -6.39 -4.07
C VAL A 71 -3.45 -6.10 -5.15
N LYS A 72 -3.01 -5.60 -6.30
CA LYS A 72 -3.83 -5.33 -7.48
C LYS A 72 -4.70 -6.56 -7.80
N PRO A 73 -6.02 -6.41 -8.02
CA PRO A 73 -6.94 -7.56 -8.15
C PRO A 73 -6.53 -8.59 -9.21
N SER A 74 -6.00 -8.12 -10.35
CA SER A 74 -5.52 -8.98 -11.44
C SER A 74 -4.33 -9.86 -11.09
N LEU A 75 -3.68 -9.62 -9.94
CA LEU A 75 -2.48 -10.32 -9.47
C LEU A 75 -2.70 -11.06 -8.14
N GLN A 76 -3.92 -11.04 -7.60
CA GLN A 76 -4.27 -11.76 -6.37
C GLN A 76 -4.29 -13.30 -6.60
N GLY A 77 -4.18 -14.07 -5.51
CA GLY A 77 -4.17 -15.54 -5.57
C GLY A 77 -2.86 -16.17 -6.03
N GLN A 78 -1.80 -15.38 -6.20
CA GLN A 78 -0.48 -15.83 -6.68
C GLN A 78 0.60 -15.86 -5.57
N GLY A 79 0.22 -15.71 -4.30
CA GLY A 79 1.16 -15.69 -3.17
C GLY A 79 1.99 -14.41 -3.03
N ILE A 80 1.51 -13.28 -3.57
CA ILE A 80 2.19 -11.97 -3.49
C ILE A 80 1.92 -11.25 -2.16
N GLY A 81 0.75 -11.48 -1.56
CA GLY A 81 0.30 -10.84 -0.31
C GLY A 81 0.70 -11.60 0.93
#